data_AF-A0A4Q7UZ57-F1
#
_entry.id   AF-A0A4Q7UZ57-F1
#
_cell.length_a   1.000
_cell.length_b   1.000
_cell.length_c   1.000
_cell.angle_alpha   90.00
_cell.angle_beta   90.00
_cell.angle_gamma   90.00
#
_symmetry.space_group_name_H-M   'P 1'
#
loop_
_entity.id
_entity.type
_entity.pdbx_description
1 polymer ?
#
loop_
_entity_poly.entity_id
_entity_poly.type
_entity_poly.pdbx_seq_one_letter_code
_entity_poly.pdbx_strand_id
1 'polypeptide(L)'
;MAENAADIEAETFNPWSVVDLVFHHLADLGLHPALGQFGDPKVAASDLLQAMGITPAPDHAGPADAGVQSNLAELRKKYMPDVE
;
A
#
# COMPACT_ATOMS: atom_id res chain seq x y z
N MET A 1 27.08 22.78 -21.69
CA MET A 1 26.92 21.34 -21.48
C MET A 1 25.65 21.16 -20.68
N ALA A 2 24.57 20.86 -21.39
CA ALA A 2 23.29 20.56 -20.79
C ALA A 2 23.24 19.04 -20.56
N GLU A 3 23.21 18.62 -19.31
CA GLU A 3 22.84 17.26 -18.94
C GLU A 3 21.67 17.38 -17.97
N ASN A 4 20.49 17.65 -18.54
CA ASN A 4 19.23 17.28 -17.91
C ASN A 4 19.20 15.76 -17.92
N ALA A 5 19.82 15.14 -16.91
CA ALA A 5 19.44 13.81 -16.50
C ALA A 5 18.01 13.96 -15.97
N ALA A 6 17.03 13.74 -16.85
CA ALA A 6 15.68 13.51 -16.40
C ALA A 6 15.77 12.37 -15.39
N ASP A 7 15.49 12.67 -14.13
CA ASP A 7 15.16 11.66 -13.13
C ASP A 7 14.12 10.76 -13.79
N ILE A 8 14.54 9.57 -14.24
CA ILE A 8 13.60 8.53 -14.61
C ILE A 8 12.99 8.16 -13.27
N GLU A 9 11.85 8.77 -12.94
CA GLU A 9 11.09 8.45 -11.74
C GLU A 9 10.94 6.93 -11.72
N ALA A 10 11.66 6.29 -10.79
CA ALA A 10 11.66 4.84 -10.70
C ALA A 10 10.22 4.40 -10.47
N GLU A 11 9.71 3.58 -11.39
CA GLU A 11 8.33 3.12 -11.32
C GLU A 11 8.10 2.44 -9.96
N THR A 12 7.11 2.95 -9.23
CA THR A 12 6.79 2.51 -7.88
C THR A 12 5.30 2.26 -7.72
N PHE A 13 4.97 1.16 -7.05
CA PHE A 13 3.57 0.80 -6.76
C PHE A 13 3.41 0.44 -5.29
N ASN A 14 2.25 0.79 -4.74
CA ASN A 14 1.88 0.41 -3.39
C ASN A 14 1.60 -1.10 -3.32
N PRO A 15 2.32 -1.87 -2.49
CA PRO A 15 2.07 -3.30 -2.31
C PRO A 15 0.62 -3.62 -1.91
N TRP A 16 -0.05 -2.77 -1.14
CA TRP A 16 -1.44 -2.97 -0.75
C TRP A 16 -2.42 -2.86 -1.92
N SER A 17 -2.14 -2.03 -2.92
CA SER A 17 -2.96 -1.97 -4.13
C SER A 17 -2.85 -3.26 -4.94
N VAL A 18 -1.67 -3.89 -4.95
CA VAL A 18 -1.48 -5.20 -5.58
C VAL A 18 -2.23 -6.29 -4.80
N VAL A 19 -2.15 -6.28 -3.46
CA VAL A 19 -2.91 -7.21 -2.61
C VAL A 19 -4.41 -7.08 -2.88
N ASP A 20 -4.93 -5.85 -2.90
CA ASP A 20 -6.36 -5.58 -3.13
C ASP A 20 -6.82 -6.10 -4.49
N LEU A 21 -6.07 -5.83 -5.55
CA LEU A 21 -6.36 -6.32 -6.90
C LEU A 21 -6.43 -7.86 -6.95
N VAL A 22 -5.43 -8.52 -6.36
CA VAL A 22 -5.36 -9.99 -6.35
C VAL A 22 -6.48 -10.57 -5.50
N PHE A 23 -6.80 -9.97 -4.35
CA PHE A 23 -7.86 -10.46 -3.46
C PHE A 23 -9.23 -10.35 -4.11
N HIS A 24 -9.51 -9.24 -4.79
CA HIS A 24 -10.74 -9.10 -5.58
C HIS A 24 -10.81 -10.14 -6.69
N HIS A 25 -9.72 -10.35 -7.43
CA HIS A 25 -9.68 -11.37 -8.48
C HIS A 25 -9.93 -12.78 -7.94
N LEU A 26 -9.34 -13.12 -6.79
CA LEU A 26 -9.58 -14.41 -6.13
C LEU A 26 -11.03 -14.54 -5.66
N ALA A 27 -11.61 -13.46 -5.10
CA ALA A 27 -13.01 -13.43 -4.69
C ALA A 27 -13.97 -13.67 -5.87
N ASP A 28 -13.69 -13.09 -7.03
CA ASP A 28 -14.45 -13.32 -8.27
C ASP A 28 -14.38 -14.78 -8.74
N LEU A 29 -13.30 -15.50 -8.40
CA LEU A 29 -13.13 -16.94 -8.63
C LEU A 29 -13.78 -17.81 -7.53
N GLY A 30 -14.42 -17.20 -6.53
CA GLY A 30 -15.04 -17.89 -5.39
C GLY A 30 -14.06 -18.27 -4.28
N LEU A 31 -12.83 -17.77 -4.34
CA LEU A 31 -11.82 -17.95 -3.28
C LEU A 31 -11.84 -16.72 -2.37
N HIS A 32 -12.02 -16.93 -1.07
CA HIS A 32 -12.09 -15.82 -0.09
C HIS A 32 -10.81 -15.77 0.75
N PRO A 33 -9.71 -15.18 0.24
CA PRO A 33 -8.47 -15.06 1.00
C PRO A 33 -8.69 -14.17 2.22
N ALA A 34 -8.23 -14.61 3.41
CA ALA A 34 -8.23 -13.79 4.61
C ALA A 34 -6.81 -13.30 4.95
N LEU A 35 -6.74 -12.07 5.46
CA LEU A 35 -5.49 -11.47 5.91
C LEU A 35 -4.95 -12.20 7.15
N GLY A 36 -3.65 -12.47 7.19
CA GLY A 36 -2.94 -12.96 8.38
C GLY A 36 -3.01 -14.46 8.63
N GLN A 37 -3.86 -15.23 7.94
CA GLN A 37 -3.94 -16.70 8.17
C GLN A 37 -2.73 -17.47 7.62
N PHE A 38 -2.09 -16.96 6.56
CA PHE A 38 -0.95 -17.60 5.87
C PHE A 38 0.32 -16.74 5.86
N GLY A 39 0.35 -15.66 6.64
CA GLY A 39 1.43 -14.67 6.66
C GLY A 39 0.98 -13.29 6.17
N ASP A 40 1.96 -12.42 5.93
CA ASP A 40 1.73 -11.04 5.49
C ASP A 40 1.67 -10.98 3.94
N PRO A 41 0.48 -10.77 3.34
CA PRO A 41 0.32 -10.71 1.88
C PRO A 41 1.07 -9.54 1.25
N LYS A 42 1.39 -8.50 2.03
CA LYS A 42 2.16 -7.36 1.59
C LYS A 42 3.59 -7.74 1.21
N VAL A 43 4.20 -8.70 1.92
CA VAL A 43 5.55 -9.20 1.62
C VAL A 43 5.54 -9.87 0.24
N ALA A 44 4.58 -10.77 0.00
CA ALA A 44 4.43 -11.42 -1.30
C ALA A 44 4.19 -10.41 -2.45
N ALA A 45 3.40 -9.36 -2.21
CA ALA A 45 3.20 -8.29 -3.18
C ALA A 45 4.48 -7.48 -3.43
N SER A 46 5.29 -7.22 -2.40
CA SER A 46 6.55 -6.50 -2.52
C SER A 46 7.57 -7.31 -3.32
N ASP A 47 7.67 -8.61 -3.06
CA ASP A 47 8.53 -9.53 -3.79
C ASP A 47 8.12 -9.62 -5.27
N LEU A 48 6.82 -9.62 -5.57
CA LEU A 48 6.31 -9.59 -6.94
C LEU A 48 6.74 -8.31 -7.67
N LEU A 49 6.57 -7.15 -7.05
CA LEU A 49 7.00 -5.88 -7.65
C LEU A 49 8.50 -5.87 -7.92
N GLN A 50 9.31 -6.34 -6.96
CA GLN A 50 10.76 -6.45 -7.14
C GLN A 50 11.14 -7.41 -8.27
N ALA A 51 10.47 -8.55 -8.38
CA ALA A 51 10.69 -9.50 -9.48
C ALA A 51 10.34 -8.92 -10.86
N MET A 52 9.43 -7.95 -10.92
CA MET A 52 9.07 -7.20 -12.12
C MET A 52 9.99 -6.00 -12.40
N GLY A 53 10.98 -5.74 -11.53
CA GLY A 53 11.88 -4.59 -11.65
C GLY A 53 11.28 -3.27 -11.16
N ILE A 54 10.14 -3.33 -10.45
CA ILE A 54 9.45 -2.17 -9.87
C ILE A 54 9.88 -2.05 -8.41
N THR A 55 10.19 -0.83 -7.97
CA THR A 55 10.50 -0.58 -6.55
C THR A 55 9.20 -0.49 -5.74
N PRO A 56 8.98 -1.34 -4.72
CA PRO A 56 7.81 -1.22 -3.85
C PRO A 56 7.76 0.16 -3.20
N ALA A 57 6.60 0.80 -3.24
CA ALA A 57 6.41 2.07 -2.55
C ALA A 57 6.54 1.84 -1.04
N PRO A 58 7.15 2.78 -0.30
CA PRO A 58 7.42 2.57 1.10
C PRO A 58 6.14 2.61 1.95
N ASP A 59 6.19 1.89 3.08
CA ASP A 59 5.04 1.57 3.93
C ASP A 59 4.27 2.76 4.51
N HIS A 60 4.93 3.91 4.61
CA HIS A 60 4.35 5.13 5.15
C HIS A 60 3.27 5.77 4.26
N ALA A 61 2.99 5.17 3.09
CA ALA A 61 1.87 5.51 2.23
C ALA A 61 0.57 4.73 2.55
N GLY A 62 0.54 3.94 3.63
CA GLY A 62 -0.62 3.13 4.03
C GLY A 62 -1.39 3.67 5.25
N PRO A 63 -2.64 3.22 5.48
CA PRO A 63 -3.43 3.63 6.65
C PRO A 63 -2.80 3.24 7.99
N ALA A 64 -1.95 2.21 8.02
CA ALA A 64 -1.28 1.74 9.24
C ALA A 64 -0.05 2.59 9.64
N ASP A 65 0.34 3.56 8.81
CA ASP A 65 1.45 4.46 9.13
C ASP A 65 1.15 5.30 10.37
N ALA A 66 2.14 5.46 11.25
CA ALA A 66 1.97 6.17 12.51
C ALA A 66 1.67 7.66 12.29
N GLY A 67 2.31 8.30 11.29
CA GLY A 67 2.04 9.69 10.92
C GLY A 67 0.63 9.86 10.34
N VAL A 68 0.20 8.93 9.49
CA VAL A 68 -1.18 8.90 8.97
C VAL A 68 -2.19 8.72 10.09
N GLN A 69 -1.97 7.79 11.03
CA GLN A 69 -2.86 7.59 12.19
C GLN A 69 -2.91 8.80 13.11
N SER A 70 -1.77 9.46 13.36
CA SER A 70 -1.72 10.73 14.11
C SER A 70 -2.53 11.81 13.41
N ASN A 71 -2.35 12.00 12.10
CA ASN A 71 -3.11 12.97 11.32
C ASN A 71 -4.63 12.65 11.32
N LEU A 72 -5.01 11.38 11.17
CA LEU A 72 -6.40 10.95 11.24
C LEU A 72 -7.01 11.19 12.64
N ALA A 73 -6.24 11.00 13.71
CA ALA A 73 -6.68 11.29 15.07
C ALA A 73 -6.94 12.80 15.27
N GLU A 74 -6.08 13.67 14.74
CA GLU A 74 -6.31 15.12 14.76
C GLU A 74 -7.57 15.52 13.98
N LEU A 75 -7.76 14.94 12.80
CA LEU A 75 -8.95 15.20 11.98
C LEU A 75 -10.23 14.73 12.68
N ARG A 76 -10.24 13.55 13.31
CA ARG A 76 -11.37 13.07 14.12
C ARG A 76 -11.69 14.03 15.26
N LYS A 77 -10.68 14.46 16.02
CA LYS A 77 -10.88 15.43 17.11
C LYS A 77 -11.46 16.77 16.63
N LYS A 78 -11.06 17.21 15.44
CA LYS A 78 -11.48 18.51 14.87
C LYS A 78 -12.88 18.48 14.27
N TYR A 79 -13.26 17.38 13.61
CA TYR A 79 -14.48 17.33 12.80
C TYR A 79 -15.52 16.31 13.28
N MET A 80 -15.16 15.39 14.16
CA MET A 80 -16.03 14.34 14.72
C MET A 80 -15.82 14.20 16.25
N PRO A 81 -16.03 15.27 17.03
CA PRO A 81 -15.73 15.26 18.47
C PRO A 81 -16.62 14.33 19.30
N ASP A 82 -17.77 13.89 18.77
CA ASP A 82 -18.80 13.13 19.50
C ASP A 82 -18.83 11.63 19.16
N VAL A 83 -17.85 11.13 18.39
CA VAL A 83 -17.75 9.71 18.00
C VAL A 83 -16.62 9.06 18.80
N GLU A 84 -16.98 8.36 19.89
CA GLU A 84 -16.10 7.41 20.60
C GLU A 84 -16.29 5.98 20.05
#